data_AF-Q4K903-F1
#
_entry.id   AF-Q4K903-F1
#
_cell.length_a   1.000
_cell.length_b   1.000
_cell.length_c   1.000
_cell.angle_alpha   90.00
_cell.angle_beta   90.00
_cell.angle_gamma   90.00
#
_symmetry.space_group_name_H-M   'P 1'
#
loop_
_entity.id
_entity.type
_entity.pdbx_description
1 polymer ?
#
loop_
_entity_poly.entity_id
_entity_poly.type
_entity_poly.pdbx_seq_one_letter_code
_entity_poly.pdbx_strand_id
1 'polypeptide(L)'
;MGRCSRSRRTDIWRRSRLAGEEARKPCIVLVDAFAGKPASTGEEARRSSAMIAPGPGPSTCAGRFHSRTGTMAEQLYWRDIEDSLGNWSGLGVEVEPGPTNRPPLYLRTGANARIKLMHHDTPLFWATLARDHCGVWLVRNPLADGAECRLLAPIDSPTVEQHAALAPELRIKAWSRYFVSRLSESARHFLTPGFWLAQGLLPEPSSTASGLDHWRFTSVIDPLTHVPNWHLYGEDFLDNLQPQTLEWIDWWHGGGKLIGLHRVDLEAGRLKWWRKKAREGSLPPILLWYVGGLASYVVIDGHYRLQAAIAENLAPSFIVLSATRERGFAPSLEHQQRVMDSLRKRGDAVPRNPALSTENLNRVLIQAFDDRPQYRSATPAWAGNEPESQWCDEVRQCLGGQGLADEVDAVIGRHG
;
A
#
# COMPACT_ATOMS: atom_id res chain seq x y z
N MET A 1 65.08 -27.13 7.50
CA MET A 1 64.92 -25.74 8.00
C MET A 1 63.51 -25.30 7.65
N GLY A 2 62.61 -24.88 8.52
CA GLY A 2 62.50 -24.79 9.97
C GLY A 2 61.02 -24.53 10.24
N ARG A 3 60.43 -25.24 11.21
CA ARG A 3 59.06 -25.00 11.69
C ARG A 3 58.98 -23.59 12.29
N CYS A 4 57.83 -22.93 12.18
CA CYS A 4 57.39 -22.03 13.25
C CYS A 4 55.88 -22.06 13.42
N SER A 5 55.49 -22.78 14.46
CA SER A 5 54.21 -22.77 15.17
C SER A 5 54.08 -21.55 16.08
N ARG A 6 52.88 -20.97 16.20
CA ARG A 6 52.35 -20.25 17.40
C ARG A 6 50.82 -20.17 17.22
N SER A 7 50.01 -21.03 17.84
CA SER A 7 49.57 -21.03 19.25
C SER A 7 48.75 -19.80 19.68
N ARG A 8 47.43 -20.00 19.71
CA ARG A 8 46.37 -19.55 20.66
C ARG A 8 46.63 -18.26 21.48
N ARG A 9 45.67 -17.33 21.38
CA ARG A 9 44.99 -16.76 22.55
C ARG A 9 43.49 -16.73 22.34
N THR A 10 42.83 -17.48 23.20
CA THR A 10 41.47 -17.28 23.69
C THR A 10 41.35 -15.90 24.30
N ASP A 11 40.28 -15.16 24.00
CA ASP A 11 39.70 -14.25 24.99
C ASP A 11 38.17 -14.28 24.93
N ILE A 12 37.64 -14.54 26.12
CA ILE A 12 36.26 -14.69 26.53
C ILE A 12 35.75 -13.29 26.84
N TRP A 13 34.68 -12.82 26.20
CA TRP A 13 33.87 -11.72 26.75
C TRP A 13 32.37 -11.99 26.65
N ARG A 14 31.89 -12.52 27.78
CA ARG A 14 30.65 -12.21 28.51
C ARG A 14 29.29 -12.29 27.80
N ARG A 15 28.59 -13.36 28.20
CA ARG A 15 27.14 -13.39 28.42
C ARG A 15 26.69 -12.22 29.30
N SER A 16 25.64 -11.53 28.88
CA SER A 16 24.72 -10.82 29.77
C SER A 16 23.32 -11.46 29.62
N ARG A 17 22.92 -12.19 30.67
CA ARG A 17 21.53 -12.53 30.96
C ARG A 17 21.00 -11.49 31.94
N LEU A 18 19.92 -10.79 31.59
CA LEU A 18 18.80 -10.34 32.45
C LEU A 18 17.66 -10.06 31.44
N ALA A 19 16.66 -10.91 31.28
CA ALA A 19 15.47 -11.12 32.13
C ALA A 19 14.50 -9.93 32.11
N GLY A 20 13.26 -10.22 31.70
CA GLY A 20 12.07 -9.55 32.20
C GLY A 20 11.51 -8.41 31.36
N GLU A 21 10.22 -8.58 31.05
CA GLU A 21 9.19 -7.54 30.88
C GLU A 21 8.80 -7.08 29.47
N GLU A 22 7.48 -7.04 29.34
CA GLU A 22 6.65 -6.80 28.20
C GLU A 22 6.90 -5.44 27.56
N ALA A 23 7.06 -5.41 26.24
CA ALA A 23 6.81 -4.20 25.48
C ALA A 23 6.34 -4.56 24.07
N ARG A 24 5.04 -4.35 23.81
CA ARG A 24 4.48 -4.26 22.46
C ARG A 24 5.26 -3.18 21.69
N LYS A 25 6.08 -3.60 20.72
CA LYS A 25 6.68 -2.69 19.74
C LYS A 25 6.32 -3.19 18.34
N PRO A 26 5.73 -2.35 17.47
CA PRO A 26 5.46 -2.72 16.09
C PRO A 26 6.78 -2.88 15.34
N CYS A 27 6.88 -3.96 14.56
CA CYS A 27 7.96 -4.16 13.60
C CYS A 27 7.89 -3.06 12.53
N ILE A 28 8.86 -2.15 12.54
CA ILE A 28 9.08 -1.16 11.49
C ILE A 28 10.05 -1.79 10.50
N VAL A 29 9.60 -1.99 9.26
CA VAL A 29 10.51 -2.25 8.12
C VAL A 29 11.14 -0.91 7.75
N LEU A 30 12.46 -0.85 7.72
CA LEU A 30 13.24 0.32 7.35
C LEU A 30 13.12 0.54 5.84
N VAL A 31 12.56 1.68 5.41
CA VAL A 31 12.48 2.08 3.99
C VAL A 31 13.56 3.14 3.64
N ASP A 32 14.52 3.37 4.54
CA ASP A 32 15.58 4.36 4.30
C ASP A 32 16.82 3.68 3.70
N ALA A 33 16.77 3.42 2.39
CA ALA A 33 17.93 2.98 1.62
C ALA A 33 18.05 3.69 0.25
N PHE A 34 17.65 4.96 0.14
CA PHE A 34 18.02 5.78 -1.03
C PHE A 34 18.19 7.26 -0.65
N ALA A 35 19.39 7.61 -0.18
CA ALA A 35 19.95 8.96 -0.31
C ALA A 35 21.46 8.92 -0.02
N GLY A 36 22.27 9.37 -0.99
CA GLY A 36 23.73 9.45 -0.86
C GLY A 36 24.18 10.43 0.24
N LYS A 37 25.28 10.08 0.92
CA LYS A 37 26.05 10.95 1.83
C LYS A 37 26.74 12.09 1.05
N PRO A 38 26.99 13.25 1.68
CA PRO A 38 28.22 13.49 2.50
C PRO A 38 27.85 14.17 3.84
N ALA A 39 28.44 13.92 5.01
CA ALA A 39 29.81 14.05 5.54
C ALA A 39 29.72 14.93 6.82
N SER A 40 30.55 14.60 7.80
CA SER A 40 30.52 15.00 9.21
C SER A 40 31.18 16.34 9.52
N THR A 41 30.62 17.10 10.47
CA THR A 41 31.38 17.90 11.46
C THR A 41 30.50 18.13 12.69
N GLY A 42 31.10 18.11 13.88
CA GLY A 42 30.40 18.00 15.16
C GLY A 42 30.33 19.28 16.00
N GLU A 43 30.02 19.02 17.27
CA GLU A 43 30.12 19.85 18.48
C GLU A 43 29.08 20.97 18.74
N GLU A 44 28.28 20.68 19.76
CA GLU A 44 28.06 21.45 20.99
C GLU A 44 27.02 22.58 21.12
N ALA A 45 26.41 22.53 22.32
CA ALA A 45 25.84 23.60 23.15
C ALA A 45 24.36 24.00 22.99
N ARG A 46 23.55 23.40 23.88
CA ARG A 46 22.62 24.02 24.86
C ARG A 46 22.07 25.43 24.53
N ARG A 47 20.73 25.57 24.55
CA ARG A 47 19.98 26.39 25.54
C ARG A 47 18.45 26.35 25.33
N SER A 48 17.76 26.49 26.45
CA SER A 48 16.33 26.40 26.72
C SER A 48 15.53 27.66 26.37
N SER A 49 14.26 27.50 25.99
CA SER A 49 13.05 28.31 26.37
C SER A 49 11.92 28.00 25.37
N ALA A 50 10.81 27.36 25.76
CA ALA A 50 9.65 27.86 26.51
C ALA A 50 8.66 28.69 25.67
N MET A 51 7.53 28.02 25.36
CA MET A 51 6.14 28.46 25.18
C MET A 51 5.80 29.61 24.21
N ILE A 52 4.77 29.39 23.38
CA ILE A 52 3.42 29.98 23.50
C ILE A 52 2.52 29.37 22.41
N ALA A 53 1.35 28.90 22.81
CA ALA A 53 0.26 28.43 21.92
C ALA A 53 -0.76 29.55 21.68
N PRO A 54 -1.50 29.52 20.56
CA PRO A 54 -2.88 30.00 20.55
C PRO A 54 -3.88 28.95 20.05
N GLY A 55 -5.09 29.07 20.58
CA GLY A 55 -6.21 28.12 20.50
C GLY A 55 -7.04 28.14 19.20
N PRO A 56 -8.19 27.44 19.21
CA PRO A 56 -8.77 26.83 18.02
C PRO A 56 -9.77 27.73 17.27
N GLY A 57 -9.72 27.65 15.93
CA GLY A 57 -10.72 28.19 15.01
C GLY A 57 -11.81 27.16 14.63
N PRO A 58 -12.90 27.60 13.97
CA PRO A 58 -14.20 26.99 14.09
C PRO A 58 -14.49 25.86 13.09
N SER A 59 -15.41 25.00 13.51
CA SER A 59 -15.96 23.79 12.91
C SER A 59 -16.74 24.01 11.60
N THR A 60 -16.48 23.15 10.60
CA THR A 60 -17.35 22.94 9.43
C THR A 60 -18.10 21.60 9.52
N CYS A 61 -19.34 21.60 9.04
CA CYS A 61 -20.40 20.61 9.23
C CYS A 61 -20.09 19.20 8.70
N ALA A 62 -20.19 18.19 9.57
CA ALA A 62 -20.26 16.78 9.23
C ALA A 62 -21.74 16.32 9.18
N GLY A 63 -22.15 15.67 8.08
CA GLY A 63 -23.49 15.08 7.95
C GLY A 63 -23.62 13.83 8.85
N ARG A 64 -24.72 13.76 9.62
CA ARG A 64 -24.95 12.74 10.64
C ARG A 64 -26.11 11.84 10.20
N PHE A 65 -25.88 10.55 10.07
CA PHE A 65 -26.94 9.54 9.93
C PHE A 65 -27.07 8.77 11.24
N HIS A 66 -28.27 8.71 11.82
CA HIS A 66 -28.56 7.88 12.99
C HIS A 66 -29.47 6.72 12.57
N SER A 67 -28.98 5.51 12.75
CA SER A 67 -29.79 4.29 12.81
C SER A 67 -29.98 3.94 14.29
N ARG A 68 -31.23 3.89 14.77
CA ARG A 68 -31.57 3.40 16.11
C ARG A 68 -31.82 1.90 16.02
N THR A 69 -30.84 1.09 16.45
CA THR A 69 -30.96 -0.11 17.32
C THR A 69 -29.65 -0.93 17.26
N GLY A 70 -29.08 -1.27 18.42
CA GLY A 70 -28.25 -2.48 18.61
C GLY A 70 -26.76 -2.40 18.27
N THR A 71 -25.92 -2.65 19.30
CA THR A 71 -24.44 -2.72 19.26
C THR A 71 -23.74 -1.37 19.03
N MET A 72 -22.63 -1.11 19.75
CA MET A 72 -21.76 0.05 19.50
C MET A 72 -21.21 -0.08 18.07
N ALA A 73 -21.93 0.44 17.09
CA ALA A 73 -21.51 0.45 15.70
C ALA A 73 -20.23 1.27 15.61
N GLU A 74 -19.15 0.65 15.16
CA GLU A 74 -17.93 1.35 14.79
C GLU A 74 -18.29 2.46 13.80
N GLN A 75 -18.04 3.72 14.16
CA GLN A 75 -18.37 4.84 13.27
C GLN A 75 -17.22 5.02 12.30
N LEU A 76 -17.56 5.03 11.02
CA LEU A 76 -16.66 5.35 9.93
C LEU A 76 -16.94 6.76 9.46
N TYR A 77 -15.90 7.57 9.39
CA TYR A 77 -15.96 8.91 8.82
C TYR A 77 -15.07 8.97 7.60
N TRP A 78 -15.48 9.73 6.60
CA TRP A 78 -14.63 9.99 5.44
C TRP A 78 -14.49 11.47 5.18
N ARG A 79 -13.42 11.84 4.49
CA ARG A 79 -13.17 13.18 3.96
C ARG A 79 -12.51 13.07 2.61
N ASP A 80 -12.87 13.98 1.70
CA ASP A 80 -12.15 14.09 0.45
C ASP A 80 -10.74 14.64 0.74
N ILE A 81 -9.73 14.05 0.10
CA ILE A 81 -8.37 14.56 0.05
C ILE A 81 -8.23 15.25 -1.30
N GLU A 82 -7.83 16.51 -1.28
CA GLU A 82 -7.68 17.35 -2.47
C GLU A 82 -6.21 17.73 -2.64
N ASP A 83 -5.80 17.91 -3.89
CA ASP A 83 -4.51 18.50 -4.22
C ASP A 83 -4.46 20.01 -3.98
N SER A 84 -3.27 20.58 -4.15
CA SER A 84 -3.01 22.03 -4.05
C SER A 84 -3.81 22.88 -5.04
N LEU A 85 -4.40 22.29 -6.08
CA LEU A 85 -5.26 22.94 -7.06
C LEU A 85 -6.76 22.71 -6.77
N GLY A 86 -7.10 21.97 -5.71
CA GLY A 86 -8.47 21.63 -5.34
C GLY A 86 -9.06 20.46 -6.13
N ASN A 87 -8.25 19.72 -6.91
CA ASN A 87 -8.71 18.49 -7.55
C ASN A 87 -8.73 17.35 -6.54
N TRP A 88 -9.62 16.39 -6.75
CA TRP A 88 -9.72 15.22 -5.89
C TRP A 88 -8.52 14.28 -6.06
N SER A 89 -7.84 13.96 -4.95
CA SER A 89 -6.65 13.09 -4.89
C SER A 89 -6.92 11.75 -4.20
N GLY A 90 -8.01 11.65 -3.43
CA GLY A 90 -8.38 10.41 -2.75
C GLY A 90 -9.50 10.59 -1.74
N LEU A 91 -9.96 9.49 -1.16
CA LEU A 91 -10.91 9.46 -0.04
C LEU A 91 -10.16 9.02 1.21
N GLY A 92 -10.02 9.92 2.18
CA GLY A 92 -9.53 9.60 3.51
C GLY A 92 -10.65 9.03 4.37
N VAL A 93 -10.36 7.97 5.10
CA VAL A 93 -11.33 7.21 5.89
C VAL A 93 -10.77 7.00 7.28
N GLU A 94 -11.46 7.53 8.29
CA GLU A 94 -11.16 7.31 9.69
C GLU A 94 -12.09 6.22 10.23
N VAL A 95 -11.51 5.13 10.73
CA VAL A 95 -12.24 4.05 11.38
C VAL A 95 -12.01 4.17 12.88
N GLU A 96 -13.09 4.41 13.63
CA GLU A 96 -12.99 4.57 15.08
C GLU A 96 -12.38 3.34 15.78
N PRO A 97 -11.70 3.55 16.92
CA PRO A 97 -11.25 2.46 17.77
C PRO A 97 -12.43 1.59 18.22
N GLY A 98 -12.48 0.37 17.72
CA GLY A 98 -13.43 -0.67 18.11
C GLY A 98 -12.75 -1.97 18.53
N PRO A 99 -13.51 -3.03 18.88
CA PRO A 99 -12.95 -4.34 19.13
C PRO A 99 -12.14 -4.81 17.92
N THR A 100 -10.84 -5.03 18.11
CA THR A 100 -9.89 -5.45 17.08
C THR A 100 -10.02 -6.94 16.77
N ASN A 101 -11.23 -7.36 16.44
CA ASN A 101 -11.47 -8.68 15.91
C ASN A 101 -10.75 -8.82 14.57
N ARG A 102 -10.20 -10.01 14.36
CA ARG A 102 -9.54 -10.37 13.12
C ARG A 102 -10.59 -10.37 11.99
N PRO A 103 -10.40 -9.60 10.91
CA PRO A 103 -11.33 -9.58 9.80
C PRO A 103 -11.24 -10.89 9.00
N PRO A 104 -12.19 -11.15 8.08
CA PRO A 104 -12.18 -12.35 7.25
C PRO A 104 -10.88 -12.45 6.47
N LEU A 105 -10.48 -11.38 5.78
CA LEU A 105 -9.23 -11.30 5.05
C LEU A 105 -8.21 -10.50 5.88
N TYR A 106 -7.10 -11.14 6.25
CA TYR A 106 -6.07 -10.49 7.06
C TYR A 106 -4.67 -11.05 6.80
N LEU A 107 -3.66 -10.21 7.03
CA LEU A 107 -2.27 -10.68 7.05
C LEU A 107 -1.89 -11.18 8.42
N ARG A 108 -1.21 -12.32 8.45
CA ARG A 108 -0.54 -12.86 9.62
C ARG A 108 0.96 -12.79 9.40
N THR A 109 1.68 -12.23 10.37
CA THR A 109 3.14 -12.13 10.33
C THR A 109 3.74 -12.98 11.45
N GLY A 110 4.82 -13.70 11.13
CA GLY A 110 5.58 -14.49 12.09
C GLY A 110 7.03 -14.03 12.20
N ALA A 111 7.85 -14.83 12.89
CA ALA A 111 9.30 -14.65 12.92
C ALA A 111 9.90 -14.72 11.50
N ASN A 112 11.14 -14.24 11.33
CA ASN A 112 11.92 -14.41 10.09
C ASN A 112 11.24 -13.88 8.81
N ALA A 113 10.51 -12.76 8.93
CA ALA A 113 9.81 -12.12 7.82
C ALA A 113 8.84 -13.06 7.09
N ARG A 114 8.25 -14.02 7.81
CA ARG A 114 7.19 -14.90 7.29
C ARG A 114 5.86 -14.17 7.29
N ILE A 115 5.16 -14.27 6.18
CA ILE A 115 3.85 -13.68 5.95
C ILE A 115 2.90 -14.79 5.51
N LYS A 116 1.65 -14.72 5.96
CA LYS A 116 0.53 -15.48 5.41
C LYS A 116 -0.62 -14.53 5.15
N LEU A 117 -1.22 -14.56 3.97
CA LEU A 117 -2.54 -13.97 3.78
C LEU A 117 -3.58 -15.02 4.12
N MET A 118 -4.50 -14.70 5.01
CA MET A 118 -5.51 -15.60 5.52
C MET A 118 -6.89 -15.12 5.12
N HIS A 119 -7.75 -16.03 4.69
CA HIS A 119 -9.20 -15.84 4.65
C HIS A 119 -9.85 -16.76 5.67
N HIS A 120 -10.35 -16.18 6.76
CA HIS A 120 -10.70 -16.89 7.99
C HIS A 120 -9.53 -17.77 8.43
N ASP A 121 -9.71 -19.08 8.43
CA ASP A 121 -8.69 -20.06 8.83
C ASP A 121 -7.94 -20.67 7.64
N THR A 122 -8.27 -20.27 6.42
CA THR A 122 -7.65 -20.77 5.18
C THR A 122 -6.51 -19.85 4.72
N PRO A 123 -5.27 -20.33 4.60
CA PRO A 123 -4.20 -19.55 3.98
C PRO A 123 -4.45 -19.42 2.47
N LEU A 124 -4.40 -18.19 1.95
CA LEU A 124 -4.50 -17.91 0.52
C LEU A 124 -3.12 -17.90 -0.14
N PHE A 125 -2.13 -17.35 0.54
CA PHE A 125 -0.73 -17.46 0.15
C PHE A 125 0.18 -17.34 1.38
N TRP A 126 1.40 -17.84 1.20
CA TRP A 126 2.55 -17.59 2.07
C TRP A 126 3.52 -16.68 1.35
N ALA A 127 4.27 -15.87 2.10
CA ALA A 127 5.34 -15.09 1.54
C ALA A 127 6.50 -14.93 2.52
N THR A 128 7.69 -14.70 1.99
CA THR A 128 8.87 -14.46 2.82
C THR A 128 9.90 -13.58 2.11
N LEU A 129 10.38 -12.59 2.84
CA LEU A 129 11.42 -11.68 2.36
C LEU A 129 12.76 -12.41 2.24
N ALA A 130 13.47 -12.26 1.13
CA ALA A 130 14.82 -12.80 1.00
C ALA A 130 15.82 -12.14 1.98
N ARG A 131 16.93 -12.81 2.28
CA ARG A 131 17.93 -12.32 3.26
C ARG A 131 18.77 -11.17 2.75
N ASP A 132 18.96 -11.10 1.45
CA ASP A 132 19.67 -10.03 0.74
C ASP A 132 18.77 -8.80 0.46
N HIS A 133 17.48 -8.88 0.85
CA HIS A 133 16.51 -7.81 0.69
C HIS A 133 16.27 -7.40 -0.77
N CYS A 134 16.50 -8.32 -1.73
CA CYS A 134 16.29 -8.05 -3.14
C CYS A 134 14.85 -8.33 -3.62
N GLY A 135 14.06 -9.03 -2.80
CA GLY A 135 12.69 -9.37 -3.16
C GLY A 135 12.02 -10.30 -2.17
N VAL A 136 10.87 -10.83 -2.60
CA VAL A 136 10.00 -11.68 -1.80
C VAL A 136 9.61 -12.92 -2.58
N TRP A 137 9.74 -14.09 -1.95
CA TRP A 137 9.08 -15.31 -2.43
C TRP A 137 7.61 -15.27 -2.09
N LEU A 138 6.75 -15.48 -3.08
CA LEU A 138 5.31 -15.65 -2.94
C LEU A 138 4.93 -17.09 -3.29
N VAL A 139 4.26 -17.78 -2.38
CA VAL A 139 3.73 -19.14 -2.57
C VAL A 139 2.21 -19.08 -2.46
N ARG A 140 1.51 -19.18 -3.58
CA ARG A 140 0.04 -19.24 -3.61
C ARG A 140 -0.44 -20.60 -3.12
N ASN A 141 -1.59 -20.63 -2.46
CA ASN A 141 -2.22 -21.89 -2.09
C ASN A 141 -3.15 -22.37 -3.21
N PRO A 142 -2.80 -23.42 -3.99
CA PRO A 142 -3.67 -23.94 -5.03
C PRO A 142 -4.94 -24.58 -4.46
N LEU A 143 -4.91 -25.07 -3.21
CA LEU A 143 -6.07 -25.65 -2.54
C LEU A 143 -7.09 -24.60 -2.08
N ALA A 144 -6.72 -23.31 -2.11
CA ALA A 144 -7.65 -22.21 -1.86
C ALA A 144 -8.46 -21.85 -3.12
N ASP A 145 -8.19 -22.47 -4.28
CA ASP A 145 -8.97 -22.25 -5.49
C ASP A 145 -10.40 -22.79 -5.28
N GLY A 146 -11.39 -21.89 -5.25
CA GLY A 146 -12.77 -22.18 -4.87
C GLY A 146 -13.18 -21.67 -3.48
N ALA A 147 -12.23 -21.25 -2.63
CA ALA A 147 -12.56 -20.42 -1.47
C ALA A 147 -13.00 -19.05 -2.00
N GLU A 148 -14.31 -18.83 -2.14
CA GLU A 148 -14.85 -17.52 -2.51
C GLU A 148 -14.46 -16.49 -1.43
N CYS A 149 -13.35 -15.79 -1.64
CA CYS A 149 -12.88 -14.70 -0.80
C CYS A 149 -13.64 -13.42 -1.14
N ARG A 150 -14.97 -13.46 -1.05
CA ARG A 150 -15.84 -12.34 -1.36
C ARG A 150 -15.99 -11.45 -0.13
N LEU A 151 -15.17 -10.41 -0.08
CA LEU A 151 -15.36 -9.32 0.89
C LEU A 151 -16.59 -8.47 0.56
N LEU A 152 -16.93 -8.38 -0.72
CA LEU A 152 -17.97 -7.52 -1.24
C LEU A 152 -19.05 -8.33 -1.97
N ALA A 153 -20.30 -7.92 -1.77
CA ALA A 153 -21.39 -8.44 -2.58
C ALA A 153 -21.17 -8.08 -4.06
N PRO A 154 -21.63 -8.94 -4.99
CA PRO A 154 -21.68 -8.63 -6.41
C PRO A 154 -22.24 -7.23 -6.71
N ILE A 155 -21.51 -6.43 -7.50
CA ILE A 155 -22.04 -5.17 -8.06
C ILE A 155 -23.17 -5.53 -9.03
N ASP A 156 -24.35 -4.95 -8.82
CA ASP A 156 -25.54 -5.15 -9.66
C ASP A 156 -25.59 -4.18 -10.84
N SER A 157 -26.49 -4.44 -11.79
CA SER A 157 -26.63 -3.60 -13.00
C SER A 157 -27.07 -2.17 -12.66
N PRO A 158 -28.07 -1.92 -11.80
CA PRO A 158 -28.49 -0.55 -11.49
C PRO A 158 -27.35 0.31 -10.93
N THR A 159 -26.50 -0.25 -10.06
CA THR A 159 -25.34 0.46 -9.51
C THR A 159 -24.35 0.84 -10.62
N VAL A 160 -24.10 -0.06 -11.57
CA VAL A 160 -23.22 0.22 -12.72
C VAL A 160 -23.78 1.35 -13.58
N GLU A 161 -25.06 1.31 -13.93
CA GLU A 161 -25.69 2.34 -14.76
C GLU A 161 -25.70 3.70 -14.06
N GLN A 162 -25.99 3.74 -12.75
CA GLN A 162 -25.96 4.96 -11.96
C GLN A 162 -24.58 5.63 -12.00
N HIS A 163 -23.50 4.85 -11.85
CA HIS A 163 -22.14 5.38 -11.91
C HIS A 163 -21.71 5.75 -13.33
N ALA A 164 -22.17 5.00 -14.34
CA ALA A 164 -21.88 5.28 -15.74
C ALA A 164 -22.49 6.62 -16.21
N ALA A 165 -23.65 7.00 -15.66
CA ALA A 165 -24.31 8.27 -15.94
C ALA A 165 -23.57 9.50 -15.38
N LEU A 166 -22.63 9.31 -14.44
CA LEU A 166 -21.80 10.41 -13.92
C LEU A 166 -20.76 10.84 -14.95
N ALA A 167 -20.39 12.13 -14.90
CA ALA A 167 -19.26 12.67 -15.64
C ALA A 167 -17.97 11.86 -15.32
N PRO A 168 -17.12 11.53 -16.31
CA PRO A 168 -15.96 10.65 -16.13
C PRO A 168 -15.07 10.99 -14.93
N GLU A 169 -14.79 12.28 -14.72
CA GLU A 169 -13.99 12.84 -13.64
C GLU A 169 -14.58 12.60 -12.24
N LEU A 170 -15.89 12.38 -12.13
CA LEU A 170 -16.57 12.12 -10.85
C LEU A 170 -16.66 10.62 -10.54
N ARG A 171 -16.46 9.75 -11.53
CA ARG A 171 -16.72 8.30 -11.39
C ARG A 171 -15.81 7.66 -10.35
N ILE A 172 -14.51 7.97 -10.37
CA ILE A 172 -13.54 7.35 -9.45
C ILE A 172 -13.85 7.73 -7.99
N LYS A 173 -14.23 8.98 -7.75
CA LYS A 173 -14.67 9.49 -6.44
C LYS A 173 -15.95 8.79 -5.97
N ALA A 174 -16.94 8.64 -6.85
CA ALA A 174 -18.19 7.94 -6.53
C ALA A 174 -17.95 6.45 -6.20
N TRP A 175 -17.16 5.76 -7.02
CA TRP A 175 -16.79 4.36 -6.78
C TRP A 175 -15.97 4.17 -5.49
N SER A 176 -15.11 5.13 -5.15
CA SER A 176 -14.33 5.08 -3.89
C SER A 176 -15.26 5.09 -2.67
N ARG A 177 -16.28 5.95 -2.69
CA ARG A 177 -17.31 5.98 -1.64
C ARG A 177 -18.14 4.69 -1.62
N TYR A 178 -18.54 4.19 -2.79
CA TYR A 178 -19.23 2.91 -2.91
C TYR A 178 -18.44 1.78 -2.25
N PHE A 179 -17.17 1.58 -2.61
CA PHE A 179 -16.38 0.49 -2.05
C PHE A 179 -16.15 0.64 -0.55
N VAL A 180 -15.84 1.83 -0.07
CA VAL A 180 -15.66 2.07 1.38
C VAL A 180 -16.95 1.82 2.14
N SER A 181 -18.10 2.29 1.65
CA SER A 181 -19.41 1.98 2.25
C SER A 181 -19.66 0.48 2.31
N ARG A 182 -19.43 -0.25 1.21
CA ARG A 182 -19.71 -1.69 1.17
C ARG A 182 -18.76 -2.49 2.07
N LEU A 183 -17.49 -2.11 2.17
CA LEU A 183 -16.55 -2.70 3.13
C LEU A 183 -17.00 -2.44 4.59
N SER A 184 -17.54 -1.25 4.85
CA SER A 184 -18.06 -0.86 6.16
C SER A 184 -19.38 -1.53 6.53
N GLU A 185 -20.19 -1.94 5.57
CA GLU A 185 -21.45 -2.66 5.85
C GLU A 185 -21.25 -4.17 6.01
N SER A 186 -20.11 -4.70 5.53
CA SER A 186 -19.80 -6.12 5.65
C SER A 186 -19.64 -6.52 7.12
N ALA A 187 -20.24 -7.63 7.54
CA ALA A 187 -20.40 -8.03 8.95
C ALA A 187 -19.09 -8.32 9.72
N ARG A 188 -17.92 -8.08 9.11
CA ARG A 188 -16.57 -8.23 9.69
C ARG A 188 -15.61 -7.32 8.89
N HIS A 189 -15.47 -6.06 9.30
CA HIS A 189 -14.85 -5.00 8.50
C HIS A 189 -13.40 -5.30 8.10
N PHE A 190 -13.10 -5.25 6.79
CA PHE A 190 -11.73 -5.28 6.28
C PHE A 190 -10.89 -4.10 6.77
N LEU A 191 -11.53 -2.95 6.96
CA LEU A 191 -10.90 -1.71 7.40
C LEU A 191 -10.65 -1.78 8.90
N THR A 192 -9.40 -2.02 9.29
CA THR A 192 -8.99 -2.01 10.70
C THR A 192 -9.05 -0.60 11.29
N PRO A 193 -9.20 -0.44 12.61
CA PRO A 193 -9.17 0.88 13.26
C PRO A 193 -7.97 1.74 12.86
N GLY A 194 -8.21 3.04 12.70
CA GLY A 194 -7.25 4.04 12.24
C GLY A 194 -7.57 4.59 10.85
N PHE A 195 -6.58 5.26 10.27
CA PHE A 195 -6.76 5.97 9.01
C PHE A 195 -6.46 5.10 7.79
N TRP A 196 -7.32 5.19 6.78
CA TRP A 196 -7.19 4.53 5.48
C TRP A 196 -7.32 5.55 4.35
N LEU A 197 -6.63 5.27 3.24
CA LEU A 197 -6.77 6.02 2.00
C LEU A 197 -7.32 5.09 0.92
N ALA A 198 -8.32 5.58 0.19
CA ALA A 198 -8.74 5.03 -1.10
C ALA A 198 -8.34 6.01 -2.21
N GLN A 199 -7.34 5.64 -3.02
CA GLN A 199 -6.81 6.49 -4.08
C GLN A 199 -7.09 5.87 -5.45
N GLY A 200 -7.49 6.71 -6.41
CA GLY A 200 -7.58 6.30 -7.81
C GLY A 200 -6.19 6.01 -8.38
N LEU A 201 -6.06 4.89 -9.06
CA LEU A 201 -4.88 4.52 -9.86
C LEU A 201 -5.39 4.35 -11.30
N LEU A 202 -5.15 5.38 -12.11
CA LEU A 202 -5.79 5.56 -13.41
C LEU A 202 -4.83 5.24 -14.55
N PRO A 203 -5.32 4.74 -15.70
CA PRO A 203 -4.48 4.50 -16.85
C PRO A 203 -3.92 5.80 -17.42
N GLU A 204 -2.64 5.81 -17.76
CA GLU A 204 -2.04 6.90 -18.53
C GLU A 204 -2.67 6.97 -19.93
N PRO A 205 -2.76 8.16 -20.56
CA PRO A 205 -3.33 8.31 -21.90
C PRO A 205 -2.71 7.37 -22.95
N SER A 206 -1.41 7.09 -22.82
CA SER A 206 -0.63 6.19 -23.67
C SER A 206 -1.06 4.71 -23.60
N SER A 207 -1.75 4.30 -22.52
CA SER A 207 -2.17 2.92 -22.27
C SER A 207 -3.37 2.49 -23.12
N THR A 208 -4.10 3.44 -23.70
CA THR A 208 -5.40 3.19 -24.36
C THR A 208 -5.29 2.56 -25.76
N ALA A 209 -4.08 2.51 -26.35
CA ALA A 209 -3.86 2.08 -27.73
C ALA A 209 -2.94 0.86 -27.88
N SER A 210 -2.42 0.32 -26.78
CA SER A 210 -1.32 -0.64 -26.80
C SER A 210 -1.67 -1.87 -25.95
N GLY A 211 -1.09 -3.03 -26.29
CA GLY A 211 -1.30 -4.29 -25.56
C GLY A 211 -0.95 -4.18 -24.06
N LEU A 212 -1.28 -5.22 -23.29
CA LEU A 212 -1.08 -5.27 -21.83
C LEU A 212 0.30 -4.74 -21.39
N ASP A 213 1.38 -5.13 -22.06
CA ASP A 213 2.76 -4.73 -21.74
C ASP A 213 3.02 -3.22 -21.75
N HIS A 214 2.15 -2.45 -22.40
CA HIS A 214 2.26 -1.00 -22.50
C HIS A 214 1.35 -0.25 -21.52
N TRP A 215 0.52 -0.96 -20.76
CA TRP A 215 -0.35 -0.33 -19.79
C TRP A 215 0.47 0.23 -18.64
N ARG A 216 0.23 1.50 -18.34
CA ARG A 216 0.82 2.23 -17.22
C ARG A 216 -0.28 2.89 -16.43
N PHE A 217 -0.20 2.77 -15.12
CA PHE A 217 -1.15 3.37 -14.20
C PHE A 217 -0.43 4.23 -13.19
N THR A 218 -1.01 5.39 -12.89
CA THR A 218 -0.49 6.29 -11.87
C THR A 218 -1.61 6.86 -11.02
N SER A 219 -1.37 7.03 -9.71
CA SER A 219 -2.24 7.85 -8.88
C SER A 219 -2.05 9.32 -9.22
N VAL A 220 -3.05 10.16 -8.96
CA VAL A 220 -2.91 11.62 -9.11
C VAL A 220 -1.69 12.09 -8.30
N ILE A 221 -0.71 12.68 -8.98
CA ILE A 221 0.55 13.14 -8.39
C ILE A 221 0.43 14.63 -8.15
N ASP A 222 0.25 15.02 -6.90
CA ASP A 222 0.63 16.35 -6.43
C ASP A 222 1.67 16.20 -5.32
N PRO A 223 2.93 16.64 -5.57
CA PRO A 223 4.00 16.63 -4.58
C PRO A 223 3.63 17.32 -3.27
N LEU A 224 2.64 18.22 -3.31
CA LEU A 224 2.19 19.00 -2.16
C LEU A 224 1.08 18.29 -1.36
N THR A 225 0.47 17.21 -1.84
CA THR A 225 -0.59 16.51 -1.08
C THR A 225 -0.03 15.52 -0.05
N HIS A 226 1.26 15.18 -0.15
CA HIS A 226 1.98 14.22 0.71
C HIS A 226 1.29 12.85 0.86
N VAL A 227 0.49 12.45 -0.12
CA VAL A 227 -0.13 11.12 -0.20
C VAL A 227 0.83 10.09 -0.83
N PRO A 228 0.63 8.79 -0.58
CA PRO A 228 1.38 7.75 -1.28
C PRO A 228 1.23 7.88 -2.80
N ASN A 229 2.34 7.70 -3.49
CA ASN A 229 2.39 7.65 -4.95
C ASN A 229 2.35 6.20 -5.39
N TRP A 230 1.34 5.86 -6.18
CA TRP A 230 1.13 4.51 -6.70
C TRP A 230 1.46 4.46 -8.18
N HIS A 231 2.17 3.40 -8.56
CA HIS A 231 2.46 3.05 -9.94
C HIS A 231 2.21 1.56 -10.14
N LEU A 232 1.74 1.20 -11.32
CA LEU A 232 1.55 -0.19 -11.72
C LEU A 232 1.74 -0.28 -13.23
N TYR A 233 2.36 -1.37 -13.67
CA TYR A 233 2.61 -1.66 -15.08
C TYR A 233 1.87 -2.94 -15.48
N GLY A 234 1.42 -3.03 -16.73
CA GLY A 234 0.69 -4.21 -17.20
C GLY A 234 1.55 -5.49 -17.21
N GLU A 235 2.87 -5.36 -17.41
CA GLU A 235 3.84 -6.45 -17.28
C GLU A 235 3.95 -7.02 -15.85
N ASP A 236 3.45 -6.30 -14.84
CA ASP A 236 3.44 -6.75 -13.44
C ASP A 236 2.18 -7.55 -13.09
N PHE A 237 1.29 -7.82 -14.06
CA PHE A 237 0.06 -8.55 -13.83
C PHE A 237 0.34 -10.05 -13.80
N LEU A 238 0.18 -10.66 -12.63
CA LEU A 238 0.28 -12.12 -12.53
C LEU A 238 -0.94 -12.77 -13.16
N ASP A 239 -0.72 -13.92 -13.81
CA ASP A 239 -1.76 -14.65 -14.52
C ASP A 239 -2.88 -15.11 -13.56
N ASN A 240 -4.12 -14.73 -13.87
CA ASN A 240 -5.32 -15.13 -13.12
C ASN A 240 -6.08 -16.29 -13.77
N LEU A 241 -5.72 -16.67 -14.99
CA LEU A 241 -6.26 -17.83 -15.70
C LEU A 241 -5.51 -19.10 -15.31
N GLN A 242 -4.19 -19.02 -15.19
CA GLN A 242 -3.30 -20.11 -14.78
C GLN A 242 -2.27 -19.62 -13.76
N PRO A 243 -2.72 -19.26 -12.54
CA PRO A 243 -1.83 -18.73 -11.52
C PRO A 243 -0.76 -19.74 -11.14
N GLN A 244 0.51 -19.34 -11.25
CA GLN A 244 1.64 -20.15 -10.81
C GLN A 244 1.65 -20.27 -9.28
N THR A 245 2.04 -21.43 -8.76
CA THR A 245 2.12 -21.65 -7.31
C THR A 245 3.24 -20.82 -6.68
N LEU A 246 4.39 -20.72 -7.36
CA LEU A 246 5.58 -20.04 -6.83
C LEU A 246 5.93 -18.86 -7.74
N GLU A 247 6.16 -17.71 -7.13
CA GLU A 247 6.55 -16.47 -7.81
C GLU A 247 7.66 -15.77 -7.02
N TRP A 248 8.65 -15.25 -7.75
CA TRP A 248 9.67 -14.36 -7.20
C TRP A 248 9.30 -12.91 -7.51
N ILE A 249 9.14 -12.10 -6.46
CA ILE A 249 8.87 -10.66 -6.59
C ILE A 249 10.18 -9.91 -6.41
N ASP A 250 10.82 -9.58 -7.52
CA ASP A 250 12.04 -8.75 -7.58
C ASP A 250 11.71 -7.27 -7.33
N TRP A 251 12.45 -6.61 -6.43
CA TRP A 251 12.26 -5.20 -6.09
C TRP A 251 13.19 -4.24 -6.86
N TRP A 252 14.16 -4.76 -7.59
CA TRP A 252 15.12 -3.98 -8.39
C TRP A 252 14.73 -3.93 -9.86
N HIS A 253 14.14 -5.00 -10.37
CA HIS A 253 13.80 -5.18 -11.78
C HIS A 253 12.30 -5.41 -11.96
N GLY A 254 11.52 -4.35 -11.75
CA GLY A 254 10.07 -4.36 -11.93
C GLY A 254 9.34 -3.45 -10.94
N GLY A 255 8.05 -3.24 -11.17
CA GLY A 255 7.16 -2.61 -10.20
C GLY A 255 6.55 -3.63 -9.23
N GLY A 256 5.72 -3.15 -8.31
CA GLY A 256 4.93 -4.03 -7.45
C GLY A 256 3.97 -4.90 -8.26
N LYS A 257 3.90 -6.20 -7.95
CA LYS A 257 3.05 -7.15 -8.70
C LYS A 257 1.57 -6.92 -8.43
N LEU A 258 0.72 -7.22 -9.43
CA LEU A 258 -0.72 -7.32 -9.26
C LEU A 258 -1.11 -8.79 -9.03
N ILE A 259 -1.46 -9.10 -7.79
CA ILE A 259 -1.67 -10.46 -7.26
C ILE A 259 -3.18 -10.72 -7.15
N GLY A 260 -3.75 -11.53 -8.05
CA GLY A 260 -5.15 -11.99 -7.90
C GLY A 260 -5.30 -13.17 -6.95
N LEU A 261 -6.29 -13.16 -6.06
CA LEU A 261 -6.46 -14.18 -5.02
C LEU A 261 -7.07 -15.53 -5.46
N HIS A 262 -7.70 -15.62 -6.63
CA HIS A 262 -8.31 -16.85 -7.10
C HIS A 262 -8.34 -16.88 -8.63
N ARG A 263 -8.54 -18.07 -9.20
CA ARG A 263 -8.63 -18.26 -10.64
C ARG A 263 -9.90 -17.63 -11.21
N VAL A 264 -9.83 -17.16 -12.46
CA VAL A 264 -10.99 -16.71 -13.23
C VAL A 264 -11.46 -17.82 -14.16
N ASP A 265 -12.75 -18.15 -14.09
CA ASP A 265 -13.41 -19.05 -15.05
C ASP A 265 -13.76 -18.29 -16.34
N LEU A 266 -13.23 -18.77 -17.47
CA LEU A 266 -13.47 -18.17 -18.79
C LEU A 266 -14.91 -18.36 -19.29
N GLU A 267 -15.59 -19.42 -18.83
CA GLU A 267 -16.95 -19.72 -19.28
C GLU A 267 -18.04 -19.06 -18.43
N ALA A 268 -17.65 -18.42 -17.33
CA ALA A 268 -18.58 -17.71 -16.47
C ALA A 268 -19.36 -16.64 -17.24
N GLY A 269 -20.70 -16.71 -17.19
CA GLY A 269 -21.57 -15.69 -17.81
C GLY A 269 -21.28 -14.28 -17.30
N ARG A 270 -20.78 -14.17 -16.07
CA ARG A 270 -20.33 -12.90 -15.48
C ARG A 270 -19.14 -12.28 -16.21
N LEU A 271 -18.20 -13.09 -16.72
CA LEU A 271 -17.10 -12.59 -17.54
C LEU A 271 -17.62 -11.98 -18.85
N LYS A 272 -18.55 -12.67 -19.53
CA LYS A 272 -19.18 -12.20 -20.76
C LYS A 272 -19.88 -10.85 -20.55
N TRP A 273 -20.59 -10.70 -19.43
CA TRP A 273 -21.22 -9.43 -19.07
C TRP A 273 -20.20 -8.32 -18.79
N TRP A 274 -19.12 -8.59 -18.04
CA TRP A 274 -18.10 -7.58 -17.78
C TRP A 274 -17.33 -7.17 -19.04
N ARG A 275 -17.09 -8.08 -19.98
CA ARG A 275 -16.52 -7.75 -21.30
C ARG A 275 -17.41 -6.78 -22.07
N LYS A 276 -18.73 -6.97 -22.02
CA LYS A 276 -19.69 -6.00 -22.57
C LYS A 276 -19.56 -4.63 -21.88
N LYS A 277 -19.50 -4.60 -20.55
CA LYS A 277 -19.35 -3.34 -19.78
C LYS A 277 -18.01 -2.65 -20.01
N ALA A 278 -16.94 -3.39 -20.28
CA ALA A 278 -15.65 -2.84 -20.70
C ALA A 278 -15.77 -2.09 -22.02
N ARG A 279 -16.35 -2.72 -23.06
CA ARG A 279 -16.58 -2.07 -24.36
C ARG A 279 -17.51 -0.86 -24.29
N GLU A 280 -18.47 -0.86 -23.37
CA GLU A 280 -19.37 0.28 -23.11
C GLU A 280 -18.69 1.43 -22.34
N GLY A 281 -17.45 1.26 -21.87
CA GLY A 281 -16.75 2.28 -21.07
C GLY A 281 -17.35 2.48 -19.67
N SER A 282 -18.08 1.49 -19.17
CA SER A 282 -18.79 1.53 -17.89
C SER A 282 -18.29 0.48 -16.89
N LEU A 283 -17.09 -0.06 -17.10
CA LEU A 283 -16.49 -1.07 -16.24
C LEU A 283 -16.15 -0.46 -14.86
N PRO A 284 -16.67 -0.99 -13.75
CA PRO A 284 -16.33 -0.49 -12.42
C PRO A 284 -14.85 -0.72 -12.08
N PRO A 285 -14.18 0.21 -11.37
CA PRO A 285 -12.77 0.10 -11.06
C PRO A 285 -12.46 -1.12 -10.18
N ILE A 286 -11.33 -1.78 -10.44
CA ILE A 286 -10.87 -2.93 -9.66
C ILE A 286 -10.34 -2.43 -8.31
N LEU A 287 -10.74 -3.10 -7.23
CA LEU A 287 -10.37 -2.72 -5.88
C LEU A 287 -9.10 -3.48 -5.46
N LEU A 288 -8.07 -2.72 -5.13
CA LEU A 288 -6.75 -3.22 -4.76
C LEU A 288 -6.48 -2.93 -3.28
N TRP A 289 -5.72 -3.82 -2.65
CA TRP A 289 -5.08 -3.57 -1.37
C TRP A 289 -3.57 -3.55 -1.54
N TYR A 290 -2.92 -2.45 -1.16
CA TYR A 290 -1.47 -2.41 -1.16
C TYR A 290 -0.87 -3.08 0.09
N VAL A 291 -0.02 -4.07 -0.13
CA VAL A 291 0.67 -4.82 0.91
C VAL A 291 2.14 -4.44 0.91
N GLY A 292 2.53 -3.58 1.86
CA GLY A 292 3.89 -3.04 1.93
C GLY A 292 4.98 -4.09 2.15
N GLY A 293 4.67 -5.18 2.88
CA GLY A 293 5.61 -6.30 3.07
C GLY A 293 5.95 -7.07 1.79
N LEU A 294 5.16 -6.90 0.73
CA LEU A 294 5.39 -7.47 -0.61
C LEU A 294 5.80 -6.41 -1.63
N ALA A 295 5.72 -5.12 -1.26
CA ALA A 295 5.71 -3.98 -2.19
C ALA A 295 4.75 -4.19 -3.39
N SER A 296 3.59 -4.82 -3.17
CA SER A 296 2.72 -5.31 -4.25
C SER A 296 1.24 -5.08 -3.96
N TYR A 297 0.40 -5.16 -5.00
CA TYR A 297 -1.05 -4.97 -4.95
C TYR A 297 -1.78 -6.30 -4.95
N VAL A 298 -2.72 -6.49 -4.03
CA VAL A 298 -3.60 -7.64 -3.97
C VAL A 298 -4.98 -7.26 -4.49
N VAL A 299 -5.52 -8.01 -5.46
CA VAL A 299 -6.90 -7.81 -5.94
C VAL A 299 -7.86 -8.37 -4.90
N ILE A 300 -8.60 -7.48 -4.23
CA ILE A 300 -9.59 -7.86 -3.22
C ILE A 300 -11.02 -7.92 -3.78
N ASP A 301 -11.29 -7.19 -4.86
CA ASP A 301 -12.52 -7.32 -5.63
C ASP A 301 -12.29 -6.87 -7.08
N GLY A 302 -12.78 -7.68 -8.04
CA GLY A 302 -12.75 -7.33 -9.46
C GLY A 302 -11.91 -8.24 -10.36
N HIS A 303 -11.57 -9.47 -9.95
CA HIS A 303 -10.83 -10.43 -10.78
C HIS A 303 -11.44 -10.63 -12.17
N TYR A 304 -12.76 -10.82 -12.24
CA TYR A 304 -13.48 -10.94 -13.52
C TYR A 304 -13.51 -9.63 -14.32
N ARG A 305 -13.47 -8.47 -13.66
CA ARG A 305 -13.41 -7.16 -14.33
C ARG A 305 -12.02 -6.91 -14.90
N LEU A 306 -10.97 -7.25 -14.16
CA LEU A 306 -9.60 -7.25 -14.62
C LEU A 306 -9.43 -8.16 -15.84
N GLN A 307 -9.92 -9.40 -15.78
CA GLN A 307 -9.84 -10.32 -16.90
C GLN A 307 -10.65 -9.85 -18.11
N ALA A 308 -11.82 -9.24 -17.90
CA ALA A 308 -12.60 -8.64 -18.97
C ALA A 308 -11.84 -7.49 -19.64
N ALA A 309 -11.21 -6.61 -18.86
CA ALA A 309 -10.38 -5.53 -19.36
C ALA A 309 -9.21 -6.04 -20.22
N ILE A 310 -8.48 -7.06 -19.74
CA ILE A 310 -7.40 -7.73 -20.47
C ILE A 310 -7.92 -8.33 -21.79
N ALA A 311 -9.02 -9.07 -21.74
CA ALA A 311 -9.60 -9.72 -22.93
C ALA A 311 -10.10 -8.75 -24.00
N GLU A 312 -10.49 -7.54 -23.61
CA GLU A 312 -10.91 -6.47 -24.52
C GLU A 312 -9.77 -5.52 -24.89
N ASN A 313 -8.57 -5.72 -24.34
CA ASN A 313 -7.44 -4.80 -24.44
C ASN A 313 -7.81 -3.36 -24.07
N LEU A 314 -8.56 -3.18 -22.99
CA LEU A 314 -8.98 -1.89 -22.47
C LEU A 314 -8.44 -1.70 -21.06
N ALA A 315 -7.46 -0.81 -20.89
CA ALA A 315 -6.85 -0.54 -19.59
C ALA A 315 -7.92 -0.10 -18.57
N PRO A 316 -8.11 -0.83 -17.45
CA PRO A 316 -9.15 -0.51 -16.49
C PRO A 316 -8.71 0.62 -15.55
N SER A 317 -9.62 1.13 -14.74
CA SER A 317 -9.26 1.96 -13.58
C SER A 317 -9.14 1.11 -12.32
N PHE A 318 -8.31 1.54 -11.38
CA PHE A 318 -8.12 0.89 -10.09
C PHE A 318 -8.42 1.86 -8.94
N ILE A 319 -8.78 1.30 -7.78
CA ILE A 319 -8.79 2.00 -6.49
C ILE A 319 -7.87 1.25 -5.54
N VAL A 320 -6.83 1.92 -5.06
CA VAL A 320 -5.88 1.37 -4.09
C VAL A 320 -6.32 1.73 -2.69
N LEU A 321 -6.55 0.71 -1.87
CA LEU A 321 -6.71 0.85 -0.42
C LEU A 321 -5.37 0.68 0.26
N SER A 322 -5.03 1.63 1.13
CA SER A 322 -3.89 1.53 2.02
C SER A 322 -4.25 2.08 3.40
N ALA A 323 -4.06 1.25 4.44
CA ALA A 323 -3.98 1.80 5.79
C ALA A 323 -2.82 2.80 5.81
N THR A 324 -2.98 3.89 6.54
CA THR A 324 -2.11 5.04 6.39
C THR A 324 -1.80 5.61 7.77
N ARG A 325 -0.53 5.92 7.98
CA ARG A 325 -0.08 6.65 9.17
C ARG A 325 0.17 8.09 8.79
N GLU A 326 -0.47 8.99 9.50
CA GLU A 326 -0.12 10.39 9.49
C GLU A 326 1.19 10.57 10.27
N ARG A 327 2.21 11.09 9.60
CA ARG A 327 3.45 11.53 10.23
C ARG A 327 3.49 13.04 10.13
N GLY A 328 3.39 13.72 11.27
CA GLY A 328 3.64 15.15 11.33
C GLY A 328 5.01 15.46 10.72
N PHE A 329 5.04 16.37 9.77
CA PHE A 329 6.28 16.84 9.17
C PHE A 329 6.56 18.22 9.75
N ALA A 330 7.67 18.34 10.48
CA ALA A 330 8.17 19.63 10.91
C ALA A 330 9.26 20.05 9.92
N PRO A 331 9.02 21.03 9.04
CA PRO A 331 10.05 21.50 8.13
C PRO A 331 11.26 22.01 8.90
N SER A 332 12.46 21.78 8.36
CA SER A 332 13.68 22.27 9.00
C SER A 332 13.71 23.80 8.98
N LEU A 333 13.81 24.41 10.16
CA LEU A 333 13.99 25.87 10.29
C LEU A 333 15.23 26.36 9.50
N GLU A 334 16.29 25.55 9.46
CA GLU A 334 17.49 25.85 8.70
C GLU A 334 17.22 25.82 7.18
N HIS A 335 16.42 24.86 6.71
CA HIS A 335 16.01 24.80 5.30
C HIS A 335 15.14 26.01 4.93
N GLN A 336 14.18 26.36 5.78
CA GLN A 336 13.35 27.57 5.62
C GLN A 336 14.20 28.84 5.54
N GLN A 337 15.15 29.01 6.45
CA GLN A 337 16.08 30.15 6.46
C GLN A 337 16.91 30.21 5.17
N ARG A 338 17.48 29.08 4.73
CA ARG A 338 18.24 29.01 3.46
C ARG A 338 17.39 29.39 2.25
N VAL A 339 16.13 28.95 2.20
CA VAL A 339 15.19 29.32 1.13
C VAL A 339 14.92 30.82 1.16
N MET A 340 14.59 31.38 2.33
CA MET A 340 14.34 32.82 2.50
C MET A 340 15.57 33.68 2.14
N ASP A 341 16.76 33.27 2.57
CA ASP A 341 18.01 33.97 2.26
C ASP A 341 18.34 33.91 0.76
N SER A 342 18.06 32.79 0.11
CA SER A 342 18.21 32.63 -1.35
C SER A 342 17.23 33.53 -2.11
N LEU A 343 15.99 33.66 -1.64
CA LEU A 343 14.99 34.55 -2.22
C LEU A 343 15.36 36.04 -2.02
N ARG A 344 15.82 36.43 -0.83
CA ARG A 344 16.27 37.80 -0.52
C ARG A 344 17.46 38.22 -1.39
N LYS A 345 18.51 37.40 -1.43
CA LYS A 345 19.71 37.64 -2.26
C LYS A 345 19.41 37.78 -3.75
N ARG A 346 18.30 37.19 -4.23
CA ARG A 346 17.83 37.27 -5.61
C ARG A 346 16.90 38.46 -5.85
N GLY A 347 16.10 38.86 -4.86
CA GLY A 347 15.27 40.06 -4.91
C GLY A 347 16.10 41.36 -4.92
N ASP A 348 17.28 41.33 -4.29
CA ASP A 348 18.25 42.44 -4.31
C ASP A 348 19.03 42.53 -5.64
N ALA A 349 18.91 41.54 -6.54
CA ALA A 349 19.55 41.53 -7.85
C ALA A 349 18.60 42.07 -8.93
N VAL A 350 19.07 43.01 -9.77
CA VAL A 350 18.34 43.54 -10.94
C VAL A 350 17.77 42.38 -11.77
N PRO A 351 16.48 42.39 -12.16
CA PRO A 351 15.81 41.24 -12.75
C PRO A 351 16.46 40.86 -14.08
N ARG A 352 17.36 39.88 -14.05
CA ARG A 352 18.01 39.35 -15.25
C ARG A 352 17.15 38.30 -15.98
N ASN A 353 16.04 37.87 -15.39
CA ASN A 353 15.19 36.86 -16.01
C ASN A 353 13.70 37.06 -15.66
N PRO A 354 12.86 37.50 -16.61
CA PRO A 354 11.40 37.62 -16.42
C PRO A 354 10.67 36.26 -16.31
N ALA A 355 11.39 35.14 -16.49
CA ALA A 355 10.83 33.78 -16.50
C ALA A 355 10.86 33.06 -15.14
N LEU A 356 11.05 33.76 -14.02
CA LEU A 356 10.62 33.24 -12.72
C LEU A 356 9.14 33.57 -12.56
N SER A 357 8.30 32.73 -13.17
CA SER A 357 6.87 32.79 -12.96
C SER A 357 6.58 32.79 -11.45
N THR A 358 5.62 33.60 -11.02
CA THR A 358 5.07 33.59 -9.65
C THR A 358 4.84 32.17 -9.14
N GLU A 359 4.48 31.26 -10.05
CA GLU A 359 4.35 29.82 -9.85
C GLU A 359 5.60 29.14 -9.26
N ASN A 360 6.78 29.41 -9.80
CA ASN A 360 8.02 28.82 -9.31
C ASN A 360 8.37 29.33 -7.90
N LEU A 361 8.08 30.60 -7.61
CA LEU A 361 8.28 31.18 -6.28
C LEU A 361 7.31 30.58 -5.27
N ASN A 362 6.03 30.50 -5.62
CA ASN A 362 5.00 29.87 -4.81
C ASN A 362 5.38 28.41 -4.49
N ARG A 363 5.81 27.63 -5.49
CA ARG A 363 6.23 26.24 -5.27
C ARG A 363 7.39 26.11 -4.28
N VAL A 364 8.42 26.95 -4.40
CA VAL A 364 9.58 26.92 -3.48
C VAL A 364 9.18 27.31 -2.06
N LEU A 365 8.32 28.31 -1.90
CA LEU A 365 7.80 28.72 -0.60
C LEU A 365 6.92 27.63 0.01
N ILE A 366 5.99 27.06 -0.75
CA ILE A 366 5.15 25.97 -0.27
C ILE A 366 6.05 24.80 0.17
N GLN A 367 6.99 24.33 -0.66
CA GLN A 367 7.87 23.21 -0.28
C GLN A 367 8.69 23.46 1.00
N ALA A 368 9.11 24.70 1.25
CA ALA A 368 9.91 25.04 2.43
C ALA A 368 9.09 25.14 3.72
N PHE A 369 7.83 25.57 3.61
CA PHE A 369 6.97 25.92 4.75
C PHE A 369 5.78 24.97 4.94
N ASP A 370 5.53 24.05 4.03
CA ASP A 370 4.44 23.08 4.12
C ASP A 370 4.67 22.11 5.28
N ASP A 371 3.85 22.27 6.32
CA ASP A 371 3.84 21.50 7.56
C ASP A 371 2.68 20.50 7.61
N ARG A 372 1.95 20.33 6.50
CA ARG A 372 0.89 19.33 6.40
C ARG A 372 1.46 17.92 6.67
N PRO A 373 0.67 17.03 7.30
CA PRO A 373 1.14 15.70 7.65
C PRO A 373 1.47 14.88 6.39
N GLN A 374 2.54 14.09 6.48
CA GLN A 374 2.86 13.09 5.46
C GLN A 374 2.05 11.83 5.69
N TYR A 375 1.37 11.37 4.65
CA TYR A 375 0.63 10.13 4.64
C TYR A 375 1.53 9.00 4.16
N ARG A 376 1.89 8.08 5.06
CA ARG A 376 2.68 6.90 4.71
C ARG A 376 1.82 5.66 4.76
N SER A 377 1.83 4.89 3.67
CA SER A 377 1.16 3.59 3.65
C SER A 377 1.73 2.68 4.74
N ALA A 378 0.83 2.01 5.43
CA ALA A 378 1.10 0.96 6.39
C ALA A 378 0.24 -0.25 6.02
N THR A 379 0.65 -1.43 6.49
CA THR A 379 -0.13 -2.64 6.30
C THR A 379 -0.42 -3.25 7.66
N PRO A 380 -1.67 -3.27 8.12
CA PRO A 380 -2.03 -3.92 9.37
C PRO A 380 -1.85 -5.43 9.21
N ALA A 381 -1.28 -6.04 10.24
CA ALA A 381 -1.09 -7.47 10.31
C ALA A 381 -1.25 -7.96 11.74
N TRP A 382 -1.67 -9.21 11.89
CA TRP A 382 -1.78 -9.89 13.17
C TRP A 382 -0.53 -10.70 13.42
N ALA A 383 0.08 -10.51 14.59
CA ALA A 383 1.15 -11.38 15.03
C ALA A 383 0.62 -12.81 15.19
N GLY A 384 1.25 -13.77 14.51
CA GLY A 384 1.00 -15.18 14.73
C GLY A 384 1.81 -15.69 15.91
N ASN A 385 1.21 -16.58 16.71
CA ASN A 385 1.92 -17.33 17.75
C ASN A 385 2.44 -18.69 17.22
N GLU A 386 2.26 -18.96 15.92
CA GLU A 386 2.67 -20.20 15.30
C GLU A 386 4.21 -20.28 15.23
N PRO A 387 4.81 -21.42 15.58
CA PRO A 387 6.24 -21.66 15.37
C PRO A 387 6.60 -21.53 13.89
N GLU A 388 7.83 -21.10 13.60
CA GLU A 388 8.33 -21.05 12.23
C GLU A 388 8.28 -22.42 11.53
N SER A 389 8.52 -23.51 12.27
CA SER A 389 8.46 -24.86 11.71
C SER A 389 7.12 -25.17 11.05
N GLN A 390 6.01 -24.70 11.63
CA GLN A 390 4.69 -24.90 11.05
C GLN A 390 4.54 -24.16 9.72
N TRP A 391 5.04 -22.92 9.62
CA TRP A 391 5.04 -22.19 8.34
C TRP A 391 5.88 -22.94 7.29
N CYS A 392 7.05 -23.44 7.68
CA CYS A 392 7.93 -24.19 6.80
C CYS A 392 7.27 -25.50 6.32
N ASP A 393 6.60 -26.23 7.20
CA ASP A 393 5.95 -27.49 6.86
C ASP A 393 4.76 -27.30 5.92
N GLU A 394 3.96 -26.24 6.13
CA GLU A 394 2.88 -25.85 5.21
C GLU A 394 3.43 -25.54 3.80
N VAL A 395 4.54 -24.78 3.71
CA VAL A 395 5.15 -24.43 2.43
C VAL A 395 5.79 -25.64 1.76
N ARG A 396 6.46 -26.53 2.51
CA ARG A 396 6.97 -27.82 1.99
C ARG A 396 5.86 -28.65 1.39
N GLN A 397 4.75 -28.79 2.12
CA GLN A 397 3.61 -29.57 1.66
C GLN A 397 2.99 -28.96 0.40
N CYS A 398 2.83 -27.63 0.37
CA CYS A 398 2.30 -26.91 -0.77
C CYS A 398 3.17 -27.12 -2.02
N LEU A 399 4.47 -26.79 -1.93
CA LEU A 399 5.39 -26.88 -3.06
C LEU A 399 5.62 -28.32 -3.50
N GLY A 400 5.80 -29.26 -2.56
CA GLY A 400 5.94 -30.68 -2.87
C GLY A 400 4.71 -31.26 -3.57
N GLY A 401 3.50 -30.87 -3.15
CA GLY A 401 2.25 -31.26 -3.80
C GLY A 401 2.06 -30.68 -5.21
N GLN A 402 2.85 -29.67 -5.59
CA GLN A 402 2.85 -29.05 -6.92
C GLN A 402 4.08 -29.44 -7.75
N GLY A 403 4.92 -30.37 -7.27
CA GLY A 403 6.13 -30.81 -7.99
C GLY A 403 7.29 -29.82 -7.93
N LEU A 404 7.26 -28.85 -7.01
CA LEU A 404 8.29 -27.81 -6.81
C LEU A 404 9.17 -28.09 -5.59
N ALA A 405 9.48 -29.37 -5.35
CA ALA A 405 10.25 -29.79 -4.17
C ALA A 405 11.67 -29.21 -4.15
N ASP A 406 12.28 -29.01 -5.31
CA ASP A 406 13.64 -28.48 -5.45
C ASP A 406 13.75 -26.99 -5.05
N GLU A 407 12.63 -26.26 -5.10
CA GLU A 407 12.57 -24.82 -4.75
C GLU A 407 12.36 -24.57 -3.26
N VAL A 408 11.99 -25.60 -2.50
CA VAL A 408 11.68 -25.52 -1.07
C VAL A 408 12.82 -24.88 -0.28
N ASP A 409 14.06 -25.30 -0.55
CA ASP A 409 15.22 -24.82 0.19
C ASP A 409 15.51 -23.35 -0.12
N ALA A 410 15.25 -22.87 -1.35
CA ALA A 410 15.36 -21.46 -1.69
C ALA A 410 14.37 -20.61 -0.89
N VAL A 411 13.09 -21.02 -0.86
CA VAL A 411 12.01 -20.30 -0.17
C VAL A 411 12.19 -20.33 1.35
N ILE A 412 12.46 -21.50 1.94
CA ILE A 412 12.64 -21.63 3.39
C ILE A 412 13.97 -21.01 3.83
N GLY A 413 15.04 -21.22 3.06
CA GLY A 413 16.35 -20.61 3.29
C GLY A 413 16.35 -19.09 3.11
N ARG A 414 15.36 -18.55 2.38
CA ARG A 414 15.20 -17.14 2.01
C ARG A 414 16.35 -16.67 1.10
N HIS A 415 16.71 -17.51 0.13
CA HIS A 415 17.70 -17.23 -0.89
C HIS A 415 17.03 -16.48 -2.04
N GLY A 416 17.50 -15.27 -2.36
CA GLY A 416 16.99 -14.43 -3.44
C GLY A 416 17.75 -14.66 -4.74
#